data_AF-A0A7S3LR95-F1
#
_entry.id   AF-A0A7S3LR95-F1
#
_cell.length_a   1.000
_cell.length_b   1.000
_cell.length_c   1.000
_cell.angle_alpha   90.00
_cell.angle_beta   90.00
_cell.angle_gamma   90.00
#
_symmetry.space_group_name_H-M   'P 1'
#
loop_
_entity.id
_entity.type
_entity.pdbx_description
1 polymer ?
#
loop_
_entity_poly.entity_id
_entity_poly.type
_entity_poly.pdbx_seq_one_letter_code
_entity_poly.pdbx_strand_id
1 'polypeptide(L)'
;MLICFGYIYRVSRSLIMFNFLLINSLPSRELIADAIEIMYEGYMCDACITLSGCDKTVPAALMPLARTNAVSLTVYGGTAMPGQCKGFVNTHGGSGLDAKDVMEAIGAFEIGRIDEETFNKIERHALPGSGTCSAMFTANTMSSAIEALGMSLPGCASMPALSQSKQEECRHAVYALFHLMREGIKPRDIITKKAFENSIAVAYALGGSTNMILHLLAIAQEADVPLSIDDFDRIGKNIPLIANLSPHGAFHMSDLDKIGGIPVVMKELLEGGYIHGDALTVTGKTVAENLANTPLINDLSPKQDILRPLCDPISFPGTHISILRGNLCPDTAVIKLSGKDIKEFEGRAVVFENEFAAYEAIVRGEIRPGDVVVIRNEGPRGSPGMPEMLSPSAALIGGWLPHLIYN
;
A
#
# COMPACT_ATOMS: atom_id res chain seq x y z
N MET A 1 23.03 0.74 3.86
CA MET A 1 22.22 1.83 4.43
C MET A 1 21.27 2.29 3.33
N LEU A 2 20.10 1.67 3.22
CA LEU A 2 19.15 1.98 2.15
C LEU A 2 18.19 3.04 2.71
N ILE A 3 18.39 4.29 2.29
CA ILE A 3 17.56 5.42 2.68
C ILE A 3 16.29 5.36 1.83
N CYS A 4 15.15 5.08 2.47
CA CYS A 4 13.86 5.33 1.86
C CYS A 4 13.39 6.72 2.26
N PHE A 5 12.97 7.50 1.28
CA PHE A 5 12.31 8.78 1.53
C PHE A 5 10.85 8.52 1.90
N GLY A 6 10.62 8.31 3.20
CA GLY A 6 9.28 8.43 3.80
C GLY A 6 8.99 9.89 4.12
N TYR A 7 7.72 10.24 4.27
CA TYR A 7 7.28 11.58 4.66
C TYR A 7 8.04 12.07 5.90
N ILE A 8 8.87 13.11 5.74
CA ILE A 8 9.49 13.81 6.87
C ILE A 8 8.46 14.81 7.36
N TYR A 9 7.78 14.48 8.46
CA TYR A 9 6.72 15.29 9.07
C TYR A 9 7.22 16.54 9.81
N ARG A 10 8.51 16.85 9.74
CA ARG A 10 9.03 18.05 10.38
C ARG A 10 8.64 19.25 9.53
N VAL A 11 7.70 20.05 10.03
CA VAL A 11 7.25 21.34 9.50
C VAL A 11 8.43 22.34 9.50
N SER A 12 9.38 22.13 8.60
CA SER A 12 10.16 23.24 8.05
C SER A 12 9.24 23.87 7.02
N ARG A 13 8.95 25.16 7.18
CA ARG A 13 7.99 26.00 6.43
C ARG A 13 8.22 26.10 4.90
N SER A 14 8.94 25.16 4.28
CA SER A 14 9.12 25.13 2.84
C SER A 14 8.51 23.85 2.26
N LEU A 15 7.33 23.99 1.62
CA LEU A 15 6.75 23.01 0.71
C LEU A 15 7.79 22.51 -0.32
N ILE A 16 8.77 23.38 -0.63
CA ILE A 16 9.92 23.12 -1.48
C ILE A 16 10.77 21.92 -0.99
N MET A 17 11.11 21.86 0.30
CA MET A 17 11.94 20.76 0.82
C MET A 17 11.17 19.42 0.84
N PHE A 18 9.86 19.49 1.01
CA PHE A 18 8.96 18.33 0.91
C PHE A 18 8.84 17.83 -0.53
N ASN A 19 8.73 18.73 -1.50
CA ASN A 19 8.64 18.36 -2.92
C ASN A 19 9.98 17.76 -3.45
N PHE A 20 11.13 18.32 -3.06
CA PHE A 20 12.45 17.72 -3.39
C PHE A 20 12.64 16.30 -2.84
N LEU A 21 12.02 15.99 -1.70
CA LEU A 21 12.03 14.64 -1.14
C LEU A 21 11.20 13.69 -2.01
N LEU A 22 10.01 14.12 -2.43
CA LEU A 22 9.04 13.31 -3.16
C LEU A 22 9.48 12.98 -4.59
N ILE A 23 10.14 13.91 -5.30
CA ILE A 23 10.67 13.63 -6.65
C ILE A 23 11.75 12.53 -6.64
N ASN A 24 12.39 12.28 -5.49
CA ASN A 24 13.38 11.22 -5.32
C ASN A 24 12.78 9.92 -4.76
N SER A 25 11.49 9.88 -4.44
CA SER A 25 10.84 8.71 -3.85
C SER A 25 10.76 7.54 -4.85
N LEU A 26 10.05 7.68 -5.96
CA LEU A 26 9.91 6.57 -6.93
C LEU A 26 11.26 6.16 -7.55
N PRO A 27 12.17 7.09 -7.96
CA PRO A 27 13.49 6.72 -8.46
C PRO A 27 14.34 5.92 -7.46
N SER A 28 14.13 6.11 -6.14
CA SER A 28 14.82 5.28 -5.15
C SER A 28 14.53 3.79 -5.33
N ARG A 29 13.36 3.40 -5.86
CA ARG A 29 13.03 2.00 -6.16
C ARG A 29 14.07 1.36 -7.09
N GLU A 30 14.39 2.05 -8.19
CA GLU A 30 15.36 1.55 -9.18
C GLU A 30 16.76 1.49 -8.57
N LEU A 31 17.19 2.56 -7.89
CA LEU A 31 18.51 2.61 -7.26
C LEU A 31 18.70 1.51 -6.22
N ILE A 32 17.67 1.20 -5.43
CA ILE A 32 17.71 0.13 -4.44
C ILE A 32 17.77 -1.24 -5.12
N ALA A 33 16.98 -1.46 -6.18
CA ALA A 33 17.01 -2.70 -6.94
C ALA A 33 18.40 -2.96 -7.54
N ASP A 34 18.97 -1.97 -8.23
CA ASP A 34 20.30 -2.06 -8.83
C ASP A 34 21.39 -2.27 -7.77
N ALA A 35 21.29 -1.59 -6.61
CA ALA A 35 22.23 -1.77 -5.52
C ALA A 35 22.21 -3.19 -4.94
N ILE A 36 21.03 -3.80 -4.80
CA ILE A 36 20.90 -5.18 -4.33
C ILE A 36 21.45 -6.17 -5.37
N GLU A 37 21.15 -5.96 -6.66
CA GLU A 37 21.66 -6.80 -7.74
C GLU A 37 23.19 -6.78 -7.82
N ILE A 38 23.80 -5.58 -7.86
CA ILE A 38 25.26 -5.43 -7.91
C ILE A 38 25.94 -6.14 -6.74
N MET A 39 25.35 -6.04 -5.54
CA MET A 39 25.89 -6.73 -4.36
C MET A 39 25.76 -8.24 -4.49
N TYR A 40 24.60 -8.74 -4.95
CA TYR A 40 24.38 -10.16 -5.15
C TYR A 40 25.38 -10.75 -6.17
N GLU A 41 25.52 -10.12 -7.33
CA GLU A 41 26.44 -10.55 -8.39
C GLU A 41 27.90 -10.41 -7.98
N GLY A 42 28.27 -9.27 -7.38
CA GLY A 42 29.64 -8.96 -6.98
C GLY A 42 30.20 -9.91 -5.92
N TYR A 43 29.35 -10.39 -5.01
CA TYR A 43 29.74 -11.40 -4.01
C TYR A 43 29.54 -12.84 -4.48
N MET A 44 28.90 -13.07 -5.64
CA MET A 44 28.56 -14.40 -6.15
C MET A 44 27.84 -15.27 -5.11
N CYS A 45 26.86 -14.69 -4.40
CA CYS A 45 26.13 -15.39 -3.34
C CYS A 45 25.30 -16.55 -3.90
N ASP A 46 25.25 -17.70 -3.21
CA ASP A 46 24.41 -18.84 -3.63
C ASP A 46 22.90 -18.56 -3.49
N ALA A 47 22.54 -17.72 -2.50
CA ALA A 47 21.17 -17.38 -2.17
C ALA A 47 21.08 -16.01 -1.48
N CYS A 48 19.89 -15.40 -1.45
CA CYS A 48 19.69 -14.07 -0.86
C CYS A 48 18.38 -13.97 -0.05
N ILE A 49 18.43 -13.28 1.09
CA ILE A 49 17.24 -12.75 1.77
C ILE A 49 17.33 -11.23 1.73
N THR A 50 16.33 -10.59 1.15
CA THR A 50 16.25 -9.12 1.13
C THR A 50 15.33 -8.63 2.22
N LEU A 51 15.76 -7.62 2.96
CA LEU A 51 14.96 -6.95 3.98
C LEU A 51 14.39 -5.66 3.42
N SER A 52 13.09 -5.44 3.60
CA SER A 52 12.41 -4.22 3.18
C SER A 52 11.53 -3.65 4.30
N GLY A 53 11.01 -2.44 4.10
CA GLY A 53 10.08 -1.81 5.03
C GLY A 53 9.27 -0.74 4.33
N CYS A 54 9.81 0.47 4.25
CA CYS A 54 9.07 1.63 3.74
C CYS A 54 8.70 1.47 2.24
N ASP A 55 7.60 2.11 1.82
CA ASP A 55 6.95 2.04 0.51
C ASP A 55 7.78 1.48 -0.65
N LYS A 56 8.77 2.24 -1.12
CA LYS A 56 9.51 1.92 -2.36
C LYS A 56 10.54 0.80 -2.14
N THR A 57 10.97 0.56 -0.91
CA THR A 57 11.90 -0.53 -0.58
C THR A 57 11.27 -1.91 -0.74
N VAL A 58 9.95 -2.04 -0.57
CA VAL A 58 9.24 -3.31 -0.65
C VAL A 58 9.29 -3.91 -2.06
N PRO A 59 8.86 -3.21 -3.14
CA PRO A 59 9.05 -3.72 -4.50
C PRO A 59 10.52 -3.77 -4.90
N ALA A 60 11.34 -2.78 -4.48
CA ALA A 60 12.75 -2.74 -4.85
C ALA A 60 13.56 -3.91 -4.29
N ALA A 61 13.15 -4.49 -3.16
CA ALA A 61 13.76 -5.69 -2.61
C ALA A 61 13.45 -6.93 -3.45
N LEU A 62 12.30 -6.98 -4.13
CA LEU A 62 11.87 -8.14 -4.94
C LEU A 62 12.35 -8.06 -6.40
N MET A 63 12.35 -6.88 -7.00
CA MET A 63 12.77 -6.65 -8.39
C MET A 63 14.10 -7.34 -8.77
N PRO A 64 15.22 -7.18 -8.03
CA PRO A 64 16.49 -7.81 -8.37
C PRO A 64 16.46 -9.34 -8.20
N LEU A 65 15.62 -9.86 -7.30
CA LEU A 65 15.45 -11.31 -7.13
C LEU A 65 14.73 -11.92 -8.34
N ALA A 66 13.73 -11.21 -8.87
CA ALA A 66 13.05 -11.60 -10.10
C ALA A 66 13.97 -11.55 -11.32
N ARG A 67 14.83 -10.51 -11.40
CA ARG A 67 15.81 -10.29 -12.48
C ARG A 67 16.92 -11.35 -12.49
N THR A 68 17.59 -11.57 -11.35
CA THR A 68 18.70 -12.53 -11.21
C THR A 68 18.22 -13.98 -11.17
N ASN A 69 16.97 -14.21 -10.74
CA ASN A 69 16.37 -15.53 -10.53
C ASN A 69 17.21 -16.45 -9.62
N ALA A 70 17.93 -15.84 -8.68
CA ALA A 70 18.69 -16.53 -7.66
C ALA A 70 17.79 -17.06 -6.54
N VAL A 71 18.14 -18.18 -5.90
CA VAL A 71 17.38 -18.73 -4.77
C VAL A 71 17.24 -17.67 -3.69
N SER A 72 16.00 -17.22 -3.45
CA SER A 72 15.79 -16.05 -2.61
C SER A 72 14.34 -15.90 -2.15
N LEU A 73 14.17 -15.05 -1.14
CA LEU A 73 12.87 -14.62 -0.62
C LEU A 73 12.98 -13.22 -0.01
N THR A 74 11.83 -12.59 0.21
CA THR A 74 11.76 -11.26 0.83
C THR A 74 11.23 -11.34 2.27
N VAL A 75 11.75 -10.48 3.14
CA VAL A 75 11.24 -10.30 4.52
C VAL A 75 10.82 -8.85 4.70
N TYR A 76 9.59 -8.65 5.14
CA TYR A 76 9.02 -7.34 5.42
C TYR A 76 9.27 -6.93 6.86
N GLY A 77 9.75 -5.70 7.08
CA GLY A 77 10.09 -5.17 8.40
C GLY A 77 8.92 -5.04 9.37
N GLY A 78 7.68 -5.08 8.87
CA GLY A 78 6.46 -5.05 9.68
C GLY A 78 5.86 -3.65 9.83
N THR A 79 4.57 -3.64 10.16
CA THR A 79 3.79 -2.42 10.37
C THR A 79 4.11 -1.77 11.71
N ALA A 80 4.08 -0.45 11.80
CA ALA A 80 4.05 0.22 13.10
C ALA A 80 2.68 0.01 13.77
N MET A 81 2.64 0.17 15.08
CA MET A 81 1.38 0.29 15.82
C MET A 81 0.73 1.64 15.51
N PRO A 82 -0.60 1.73 15.38
CA PRO A 82 -1.27 3.02 15.25
C PRO A 82 -1.05 3.86 16.51
N GLY A 83 -0.95 5.17 16.30
CA GLY A 83 -0.87 6.15 17.37
C GLY A 83 -2.14 6.22 18.19
N GLN A 84 -2.06 6.77 19.40
CA GLN A 84 -3.22 6.96 20.27
C GLN A 84 -3.19 8.35 20.90
N CYS A 85 -4.26 9.12 20.70
CA CYS A 85 -4.43 10.43 21.33
C CYS A 85 -5.80 10.47 22.04
N LYS A 86 -5.80 10.70 23.35
CA LYS A 86 -7.04 10.76 24.13
C LYS A 86 -7.93 11.89 23.64
N GLY A 87 -9.21 11.60 23.43
CA GLY A 87 -10.19 12.59 22.95
C GLY A 87 -10.15 12.84 21.45
N PHE A 88 -9.30 12.13 20.71
CA PHE A 88 -9.30 12.16 19.25
C PHE A 88 -9.87 10.86 18.68
N VAL A 89 -10.81 10.98 17.76
CA VAL A 89 -11.31 9.90 16.93
C VAL A 89 -10.97 10.29 15.51
N ASN A 90 -10.38 9.36 14.75
CA ASN A 90 -10.02 9.62 13.37
C ASN A 90 -11.27 9.84 12.50
N THR A 91 -11.07 10.34 11.29
CA THR A 91 -12.15 10.71 10.37
C THR A 91 -13.04 9.53 9.93
N HIS A 92 -12.67 8.29 10.27
CA HIS A 92 -13.38 7.06 9.93
C HIS A 92 -13.91 6.30 11.17
N GLY A 93 -13.96 6.95 12.34
CA GLY A 93 -14.56 6.39 13.55
C GLY A 93 -13.65 5.47 14.37
N GLY A 94 -12.39 5.30 13.96
CA GLY A 94 -11.36 4.58 14.71
C GLY A 94 -10.65 5.46 15.74
N SER A 95 -10.08 4.85 16.78
CA SER A 95 -9.28 5.55 17.80
C SER A 95 -7.77 5.56 17.49
N GLY A 96 -7.36 4.87 16.43
CA GLY A 96 -5.97 4.81 15.97
C GLY A 96 -5.63 6.00 15.08
N LEU A 97 -4.53 6.67 15.38
CA LEU A 97 -3.90 7.69 14.55
C LEU A 97 -2.91 7.07 13.58
N ASP A 98 -2.83 7.63 12.37
CA ASP A 98 -1.81 7.29 11.40
C ASP A 98 -1.31 8.52 10.60
N ALA A 99 -0.48 8.25 9.59
CA ALA A 99 0.12 9.26 8.74
C ALA A 99 -0.90 10.21 8.08
N LYS A 100 -2.08 9.69 7.68
CA LYS A 100 -3.13 10.51 7.07
C LYS A 100 -3.68 11.52 8.07
N ASP A 101 -3.88 11.14 9.32
CA ASP A 101 -4.41 12.05 10.35
C ASP A 101 -3.46 13.22 10.60
N VAL A 102 -2.14 13.00 10.55
CA VAL A 102 -1.15 14.09 10.63
C VAL A 102 -1.29 15.04 9.45
N MET A 103 -1.48 14.52 8.23
CA MET A 103 -1.62 15.34 7.03
C MET A 103 -2.93 16.14 7.02
N GLU A 104 -4.03 15.53 7.49
CA GLU A 104 -5.30 16.24 7.70
C GLU A 104 -5.17 17.31 8.78
N ALA A 105 -4.42 17.05 9.85
CA ALA A 105 -4.13 18.02 10.90
C ALA A 105 -3.29 19.21 10.38
N ILE A 106 -2.32 18.97 9.48
CA ILE A 106 -1.55 20.05 8.83
C ILE A 106 -2.52 20.96 8.07
N GLY A 107 -3.35 20.39 7.20
CA GLY A 107 -4.33 21.16 6.43
C GLY A 107 -5.31 21.94 7.32
N ALA A 108 -5.79 21.31 8.40
CA ALA A 108 -6.68 21.94 9.38
C ALA A 108 -6.01 23.09 10.14
N PHE A 109 -4.73 22.95 10.48
CA PHE A 109 -3.96 23.98 11.18
C PHE A 109 -3.70 25.19 10.27
N GLU A 110 -3.34 24.97 9.00
CA GLU A 110 -3.06 26.05 8.05
C GLU A 110 -4.26 26.95 7.75
N ILE A 111 -5.47 26.38 7.77
CA ILE A 111 -6.72 27.14 7.60
C ILE A 111 -7.34 27.61 8.93
N GLY A 112 -6.62 27.43 10.05
CA GLY A 112 -7.03 27.91 11.38
C GLY A 112 -8.18 27.15 12.04
N ARG A 113 -8.46 25.89 11.66
CA ARG A 113 -9.50 25.06 12.27
C ARG A 113 -9.08 24.37 13.56
N ILE A 114 -7.80 24.05 13.71
CA ILE A 114 -7.23 23.53 14.95
C ILE A 114 -6.15 24.48 15.46
N ASP A 115 -5.98 24.54 16.78
CA ASP A 115 -4.92 25.32 17.39
C ASP A 115 -3.57 24.57 17.39
N GLU A 116 -2.51 25.31 17.68
CA GLU A 116 -1.14 24.76 17.75
C GLU A 116 -1.02 23.67 18.82
N GLU A 117 -1.77 23.77 19.92
CA GLU A 117 -1.76 22.74 20.97
C GLU A 117 -2.32 21.41 20.47
N THR A 118 -3.46 21.44 19.78
CA THR A 118 -4.09 20.26 19.18
C THR A 118 -3.23 19.67 18.09
N PHE A 119 -2.67 20.51 17.21
CA PHE A 119 -1.75 20.06 16.16
C PHE A 119 -0.53 19.33 16.75
N ASN A 120 0.14 19.93 17.74
CA ASN A 120 1.29 19.33 18.42
C ASN A 120 0.93 18.02 19.15
N LYS A 121 -0.29 17.91 19.69
CA LYS A 121 -0.77 16.66 20.29
C LYS A 121 -0.89 15.56 19.26
N ILE A 122 -1.48 15.82 18.10
CA ILE A 122 -1.63 14.83 17.01
C ILE A 122 -0.24 14.41 16.51
N GLU A 123 0.63 15.37 16.17
CA GLU A 123 1.98 15.10 15.66
C GLU A 123 2.78 14.16 16.59
N ARG A 124 2.75 14.42 17.90
CA ARG A 124 3.53 13.65 18.89
C ARG A 124 2.97 12.26 19.19
N HIS A 125 1.70 12.00 18.89
CA HIS A 125 1.03 10.75 19.25
C HIS A 125 0.75 9.85 18.04
N ALA A 126 0.81 10.36 16.81
CA ALA A 126 0.43 9.61 15.61
C ALA A 126 1.39 8.45 15.28
N LEU A 127 2.69 8.58 15.58
CA LEU A 127 3.72 7.61 15.21
C LEU A 127 4.47 7.11 16.46
N PRO A 128 3.96 6.08 17.16
CA PRO A 128 4.44 5.72 18.50
C PRO A 128 5.74 4.90 18.54
N GLY A 129 6.25 4.41 17.39
CA GLY A 129 7.45 3.58 17.37
C GLY A 129 7.86 3.09 15.98
N SER A 130 8.80 2.15 15.96
CA SER A 130 9.36 1.57 14.73
C SER A 130 8.32 0.78 13.93
N GLY A 131 8.47 0.82 12.62
CA GLY A 131 7.65 0.12 11.64
C GLY A 131 7.28 1.02 10.48
N THR A 132 6.60 0.47 9.48
CA THR A 132 6.04 1.23 8.36
C THR A 132 4.71 1.88 8.76
N CYS A 133 4.09 2.65 7.86
CA CYS A 133 2.77 3.22 8.11
C CYS A 133 1.75 2.14 8.50
N SER A 134 0.92 2.41 9.51
CA SER A 134 -0.04 1.45 10.09
C SER A 134 -1.26 1.13 9.20
N ALA A 135 -1.58 2.03 8.27
CA ALA A 135 -2.70 1.91 7.34
C ALA A 135 -2.34 1.12 6.06
N MET A 136 -3.35 0.80 5.23
CA MET A 136 -3.20 0.19 3.91
C MET A 136 -2.69 1.17 2.84
N PHE A 137 -1.56 1.83 3.14
CA PHE A 137 -0.76 2.56 2.15
C PHE A 137 0.17 1.61 1.38
N THR A 138 1.10 2.16 0.60
CA THR A 138 1.91 1.39 -0.34
C THR A 138 2.73 0.29 0.34
N ALA A 139 3.39 0.56 1.48
CA ALA A 139 4.17 -0.47 2.20
C ALA A 139 3.34 -1.71 2.55
N ASN A 140 2.21 -1.55 3.24
CA ASN A 140 1.34 -2.65 3.64
C ASN A 140 0.59 -3.28 2.45
N THR A 141 0.27 -2.50 1.41
CA THR A 141 -0.30 -3.04 0.17
C THR A 141 0.70 -3.95 -0.52
N MET A 142 1.94 -3.49 -0.69
CA MET A 142 2.97 -4.26 -1.37
C MET A 142 3.43 -5.46 -0.55
N SER A 143 3.52 -5.36 0.78
CA SER A 143 3.85 -6.53 1.61
C SER A 143 2.77 -7.61 1.48
N SER A 144 1.49 -7.23 1.53
CA SER A 144 0.36 -8.15 1.35
C SER A 144 0.33 -8.75 -0.07
N ALA A 145 0.59 -7.93 -1.08
CA ALA A 145 0.66 -8.38 -2.47
C ALA A 145 1.82 -9.36 -2.70
N ILE A 146 2.99 -9.15 -2.07
CA ILE A 146 4.15 -10.03 -2.17
C ILE A 146 3.96 -11.34 -1.38
N GLU A 147 3.28 -11.28 -0.23
CA GLU A 147 2.86 -12.49 0.47
C GLU A 147 1.91 -13.33 -0.40
N ALA A 148 0.93 -12.69 -1.04
CA ALA A 148 0.01 -13.34 -1.98
C ALA A 148 0.69 -13.82 -3.27
N LEU A 149 1.77 -13.17 -3.69
CA LEU A 149 2.65 -13.63 -4.78
C LEU A 149 3.39 -14.91 -4.40
N GLY A 150 3.50 -15.21 -3.10
CA GLY A 150 4.24 -16.34 -2.57
C GLY A 150 5.72 -16.08 -2.32
N MET A 151 6.19 -14.82 -2.38
CA MET A 151 7.60 -14.46 -2.22
C MET A 151 8.01 -14.08 -0.78
N SER A 152 7.05 -14.13 0.15
CA SER A 152 7.27 -14.01 1.59
C SER A 152 6.52 -15.11 2.33
N LEU A 153 6.90 -15.36 3.59
CA LEU A 153 6.24 -16.38 4.41
C LEU A 153 4.78 -16.00 4.73
N PRO A 154 3.84 -16.96 4.79
CA PRO A 154 2.45 -16.69 5.17
C PRO A 154 2.34 -16.01 6.55
N GLY A 155 1.52 -14.96 6.62
CA GLY A 155 1.26 -14.13 7.79
C GLY A 155 2.25 -12.99 8.01
N CYS A 156 3.36 -12.91 7.27
CA CYS A 156 4.43 -11.93 7.54
C CYS A 156 4.00 -10.46 7.35
N ALA A 157 3.07 -10.20 6.43
CA ALA A 157 2.74 -8.86 5.98
C ALA A 157 1.94 -8.05 7.01
N SER A 158 1.21 -8.72 7.89
CA SER A 158 0.40 -8.08 8.95
C SER A 158 1.14 -7.87 10.26
N MET A 159 2.25 -8.59 10.50
CA MET A 159 2.95 -8.59 11.78
C MET A 159 3.50 -7.20 12.15
N PRO A 160 3.25 -6.72 13.39
CA PRO A 160 3.86 -5.50 13.88
C PRO A 160 5.39 -5.62 13.96
N ALA A 161 6.10 -4.54 13.63
CA ALA A 161 7.57 -4.53 13.51
C ALA A 161 8.30 -4.91 14.81
N LEU A 162 7.74 -4.55 15.96
CA LEU A 162 8.33 -4.82 17.28
C LEU A 162 7.75 -6.09 17.95
N SER A 163 6.96 -6.89 17.23
CA SER A 163 6.37 -8.11 17.76
C SER A 163 7.40 -9.25 17.88
N GLN A 164 7.15 -10.18 18.82
CA GLN A 164 7.93 -11.42 18.90
C GLN A 164 7.74 -12.28 17.64
N SER A 165 6.55 -12.27 17.04
CA SER A 165 6.24 -12.98 15.79
C SER A 165 7.17 -12.55 14.64
N LYS A 166 7.49 -11.25 14.53
CA LYS A 166 8.43 -10.73 13.53
C LYS A 166 9.84 -11.27 13.73
N GLN A 167 10.30 -11.41 14.98
CA GLN A 167 11.61 -12.02 15.27
C GLN A 167 11.64 -13.50 14.90
N GLU A 168 10.53 -14.21 15.12
CA GLU A 168 10.44 -15.63 14.77
C GLU A 168 10.34 -15.83 13.27
N GLU A 169 9.62 -14.97 12.55
CA GLU A 169 9.60 -14.94 11.09
C GLU A 169 11.02 -14.82 10.51
N CYS A 170 11.86 -13.92 11.05
CA CYS A 170 13.25 -13.80 10.58
C CYS A 170 14.03 -15.13 10.71
N ARG A 171 13.76 -15.94 11.75
CA ARG A 171 14.36 -17.27 11.89
C ARG A 171 13.77 -18.26 10.88
N HIS A 172 12.45 -18.26 10.74
CA HIS A 172 11.75 -19.11 9.77
C HIS A 172 12.13 -18.81 8.32
N ALA A 173 12.41 -17.55 8.00
CA ALA A 173 12.86 -17.11 6.68
C ALA A 173 14.20 -17.75 6.31
N VAL A 174 15.12 -17.89 7.27
CA VAL A 174 16.39 -18.61 7.05
C VAL A 174 16.14 -20.09 6.76
N TYR A 175 15.26 -20.75 7.52
CA TYR A 175 14.91 -22.16 7.26
C TYR A 175 14.25 -22.35 5.90
N ALA A 176 13.36 -21.43 5.51
CA ALA A 176 12.72 -21.43 4.20
C ALA A 176 13.76 -21.26 3.08
N LEU A 177 14.72 -20.33 3.22
CA LEU A 177 15.78 -20.16 2.24
C LEU A 177 16.60 -21.45 2.04
N PHE A 178 17.01 -22.09 3.13
CA PHE A 178 17.73 -23.37 3.04
C PHE A 178 16.89 -24.48 2.42
N HIS A 179 15.58 -24.48 2.65
CA HIS A 179 14.68 -25.41 1.98
C HIS A 179 14.63 -25.14 0.47
N LEU A 180 14.42 -23.89 0.05
CA LEU A 180 14.43 -23.50 -1.36
C LEU A 180 15.76 -23.87 -2.04
N MET A 181 16.90 -23.70 -1.37
CA MET A 181 18.21 -24.11 -1.88
C MET A 181 18.31 -25.62 -2.12
N ARG A 182 17.74 -26.44 -1.21
CA ARG A 182 17.76 -27.90 -1.34
C ARG A 182 16.86 -28.40 -2.46
N GLU A 183 15.67 -27.80 -2.59
CA GLU A 183 14.70 -28.15 -3.63
C GLU A 183 15.01 -27.51 -4.99
N GLY A 184 15.92 -26.53 -5.02
CA GLY A 184 16.26 -25.79 -6.23
C GLY A 184 15.16 -24.84 -6.70
N ILE A 185 14.26 -24.42 -5.80
CA ILE A 185 13.14 -23.51 -6.10
C ILE A 185 13.65 -22.08 -6.17
N LYS A 186 13.31 -21.38 -7.25
CA LYS A 186 13.76 -20.02 -7.56
C LYS A 186 12.59 -19.05 -7.68
N PRO A 187 12.84 -17.73 -7.63
CA PRO A 187 11.80 -16.71 -7.75
C PRO A 187 10.90 -16.89 -8.97
N ARG A 188 11.43 -17.18 -10.15
CA ARG A 188 10.60 -17.35 -11.37
C ARG A 188 9.76 -18.64 -11.39
N ASP A 189 10.03 -19.60 -10.51
CA ASP A 189 9.15 -20.76 -10.31
C ASP A 189 7.88 -20.37 -9.50
N ILE A 190 7.99 -19.31 -8.70
CA ILE A 190 6.94 -18.80 -7.81
C ILE A 190 6.18 -17.64 -8.49
N ILE A 191 6.93 -16.67 -9.03
CA ILE A 191 6.44 -15.43 -9.66
C ILE A 191 5.91 -15.75 -11.05
N THR A 192 4.72 -16.35 -11.08
CA THR A 192 4.01 -16.72 -12.31
C THR A 192 2.83 -15.78 -12.57
N LYS A 193 2.22 -15.88 -13.75
CA LYS A 193 0.99 -15.12 -14.06
C LYS A 193 -0.09 -15.34 -12.98
N LYS A 194 -0.32 -16.60 -12.56
CA LYS A 194 -1.27 -16.95 -11.50
C LYS A 194 -0.94 -16.27 -10.18
N ALA A 195 0.34 -16.24 -9.81
CA ALA A 195 0.78 -15.57 -8.60
C ALA A 195 0.50 -14.05 -8.65
N PHE A 196 0.72 -13.39 -9.80
CA PHE A 196 0.34 -11.97 -9.95
C PHE A 196 -1.17 -11.76 -9.86
N GLU A 197 -1.98 -12.67 -10.42
CA GLU A 197 -3.43 -12.58 -10.29
C GLU A 197 -3.87 -12.70 -8.82
N ASN A 198 -3.22 -13.56 -8.03
CA ASN A 198 -3.40 -13.64 -6.58
C ASN A 198 -3.04 -12.33 -5.88
N SER A 199 -1.86 -11.77 -6.19
CA SER A 199 -1.40 -10.48 -5.64
C SER A 199 -2.39 -9.35 -5.89
N ILE A 200 -2.92 -9.27 -7.12
CA ILE A 200 -3.91 -8.26 -7.51
C ILE A 200 -5.20 -8.48 -6.72
N ALA A 201 -5.73 -9.71 -6.70
CA ALA A 201 -6.97 -10.02 -6.01
C ALA A 201 -6.90 -9.69 -4.51
N VAL A 202 -5.83 -10.10 -3.83
CA VAL A 202 -5.63 -9.81 -2.40
C VAL A 202 -5.52 -8.31 -2.16
N ALA A 203 -4.77 -7.58 -2.98
CA ALA A 203 -4.61 -6.14 -2.80
C ALA A 203 -5.92 -5.37 -3.05
N TYR A 204 -6.76 -5.80 -4.00
CA TYR A 204 -8.10 -5.25 -4.20
C TYR A 204 -9.02 -5.53 -3.00
N ALA A 205 -9.04 -6.77 -2.50
CA ALA A 205 -9.86 -7.19 -1.37
C ALA A 205 -9.53 -6.43 -0.07
N LEU A 206 -8.26 -6.04 0.10
CA LEU A 206 -7.77 -5.26 1.24
C LEU A 206 -7.98 -3.74 1.09
N GLY A 207 -8.36 -3.27 -0.09
CA GLY A 207 -8.49 -1.85 -0.35
C GLY A 207 -7.15 -1.13 -0.58
N GLY A 208 -6.18 -1.83 -1.18
CA GLY A 208 -4.80 -1.39 -1.35
C GLY A 208 -4.59 -0.07 -2.12
N SER A 209 -3.34 0.39 -2.09
CA SER A 209 -2.84 1.58 -2.79
C SER A 209 -2.81 1.41 -4.31
N THR A 210 -3.13 2.46 -5.06
CA THR A 210 -3.00 2.49 -6.53
C THR A 210 -1.55 2.32 -6.99
N ASN A 211 -0.56 2.68 -6.15
CA ASN A 211 0.87 2.46 -6.43
C ASN A 211 1.21 0.98 -6.66
N MET A 212 0.39 0.04 -6.19
CA MET A 212 0.59 -1.38 -6.46
C MET A 212 0.64 -1.69 -7.96
N ILE A 213 -0.08 -0.93 -8.80
CA ILE A 213 -0.09 -1.13 -10.25
C ILE A 213 1.30 -0.88 -10.83
N LEU A 214 1.91 0.26 -10.47
CA LEU A 214 3.27 0.62 -10.92
C LEU A 214 4.32 -0.39 -10.46
N HIS A 215 4.13 -0.94 -9.27
CA HIS A 215 5.09 -1.83 -8.63
C HIS A 215 4.97 -3.28 -9.14
N LEU A 216 3.75 -3.82 -9.25
CA LEU A 216 3.53 -5.16 -9.78
C LEU A 216 3.85 -5.24 -11.28
N LEU A 217 3.58 -4.20 -12.07
CA LEU A 217 4.01 -4.14 -13.48
C LEU A 217 5.54 -4.16 -13.60
N ALA A 218 6.26 -3.43 -12.74
CA ALA A 218 7.72 -3.45 -12.74
C ALA A 218 8.27 -4.82 -12.34
N ILE A 219 7.75 -5.43 -11.26
CA ILE A 219 8.17 -6.78 -10.84
C ILE A 219 7.87 -7.82 -11.92
N ALA A 220 6.72 -7.72 -12.61
CA ALA A 220 6.38 -8.61 -13.71
C ALA A 220 7.35 -8.49 -14.89
N GLN A 221 7.76 -7.26 -15.22
CA GLN A 221 8.79 -7.01 -16.22
C GLN A 221 10.12 -7.68 -15.85
N GLU A 222 10.57 -7.57 -14.59
CA GLU A 222 11.82 -8.20 -14.12
C GLU A 222 11.74 -9.73 -14.10
N ALA A 223 10.55 -10.28 -13.88
CA ALA A 223 10.29 -11.72 -13.87
C ALA A 223 10.04 -12.32 -15.26
N ASP A 224 10.03 -11.51 -16.33
CA ASP A 224 9.61 -11.90 -17.68
C ASP A 224 8.17 -12.48 -17.74
N VAL A 225 7.26 -11.95 -16.92
CA VAL A 225 5.85 -12.38 -16.89
C VAL A 225 4.96 -11.36 -17.61
N PRO A 226 4.11 -11.79 -18.56
CA PRO A 226 3.21 -10.88 -19.26
C PRO A 226 2.10 -10.39 -18.32
N LEU A 227 2.27 -9.19 -17.78
CA LEU A 227 1.27 -8.47 -16.99
C LEU A 227 1.02 -7.09 -17.62
N SER A 228 -0.24 -6.75 -17.81
CA SER A 228 -0.67 -5.48 -18.38
C SER A 228 -1.59 -4.76 -17.40
N ILE A 229 -1.78 -3.45 -17.61
CA ILE A 229 -2.73 -2.69 -16.80
C ILE A 229 -4.18 -3.20 -16.95
N ASP A 230 -4.51 -3.81 -18.09
CA ASP A 230 -5.84 -4.40 -18.35
C ASP A 230 -6.13 -5.63 -17.47
N ASP A 231 -5.09 -6.31 -16.99
CA ASP A 231 -5.28 -7.40 -16.03
C ASP A 231 -5.83 -6.89 -14.70
N PHE A 232 -5.43 -5.68 -14.26
CA PHE A 232 -5.94 -5.07 -13.04
C PHE A 232 -7.41 -4.72 -13.17
N ASP A 233 -7.85 -4.24 -14.33
CA ASP A 233 -9.26 -3.96 -14.60
C ASP A 233 -10.08 -5.26 -14.66
N ARG A 234 -9.61 -6.27 -15.41
CA ARG A 234 -10.27 -7.57 -15.54
C ARG A 234 -10.46 -8.27 -14.19
N ILE A 235 -9.43 -8.26 -13.35
CA ILE A 235 -9.47 -8.92 -12.04
C ILE A 235 -10.29 -8.05 -11.07
N GLY A 236 -9.95 -6.76 -10.96
CA GLY A 236 -10.55 -5.83 -10.01
C GLY A 236 -12.07 -5.68 -10.11
N LYS A 237 -12.63 -5.85 -11.32
CA LYS A 237 -14.09 -5.87 -11.56
C LYS A 237 -14.84 -6.97 -10.83
N ASN A 238 -14.17 -8.03 -10.40
CA ASN A 238 -14.79 -9.20 -9.77
C ASN A 238 -14.49 -9.32 -8.28
N ILE A 239 -13.55 -8.53 -7.75
CA ILE A 239 -13.10 -8.66 -6.37
C ILE A 239 -13.86 -7.68 -5.46
N PRO A 240 -14.60 -8.17 -4.45
CA PRO A 240 -15.23 -7.31 -3.46
C PRO A 240 -14.20 -6.72 -2.48
N LEU A 241 -14.48 -5.52 -1.98
CA LEU A 241 -13.70 -4.93 -0.90
C LEU A 241 -14.20 -5.49 0.44
N ILE A 242 -13.35 -6.22 1.16
CA ILE A 242 -13.74 -6.92 2.40
C ILE A 242 -13.05 -6.41 3.66
N ALA A 243 -11.94 -5.66 3.54
CA ALA A 243 -11.18 -5.19 4.70
C ALA A 243 -11.52 -3.76 5.11
N ASN A 244 -11.86 -3.57 6.38
CA ASN A 244 -12.24 -2.29 6.98
C ASN A 244 -10.99 -1.56 7.52
N LEU A 245 -10.04 -1.29 6.63
CA LEU A 245 -8.74 -0.74 7.00
C LEU A 245 -8.60 0.72 6.56
N SER A 246 -7.95 1.54 7.38
CA SER A 246 -7.48 2.88 7.01
C SER A 246 -6.69 2.78 5.69
N PRO A 247 -6.85 3.71 4.72
CA PRO A 247 -7.45 5.04 4.84
C PRO A 247 -8.96 5.15 4.58
N HIS A 248 -9.67 4.07 4.22
CA HIS A 248 -11.13 4.12 4.02
C HIS A 248 -11.93 3.60 5.22
N GLY A 249 -11.34 2.69 5.98
CA GLY A 249 -11.95 2.04 7.14
C GLY A 249 -11.39 2.49 8.49
N ALA A 250 -11.91 1.87 9.56
CA ALA A 250 -11.64 2.28 10.93
C ALA A 250 -10.40 1.60 11.57
N PHE A 251 -9.93 0.48 11.02
CA PHE A 251 -8.90 -0.36 11.63
C PHE A 251 -7.53 -0.25 10.92
N HIS A 252 -6.48 -0.78 11.54
CA HIS A 252 -5.11 -0.76 11.01
C HIS A 252 -4.59 -2.18 10.74
N MET A 253 -3.46 -2.30 10.05
CA MET A 253 -2.85 -3.60 9.71
C MET A 253 -2.58 -4.46 10.96
N SER A 254 -2.19 -3.83 12.07
CA SER A 254 -2.00 -4.51 13.35
C SER A 254 -3.28 -5.12 13.94
N ASP A 255 -4.46 -4.64 13.55
CA ASP A 255 -5.73 -5.24 13.97
C ASP A 255 -6.06 -6.47 13.14
N LEU A 256 -5.78 -6.42 11.83
CA LEU A 256 -5.88 -7.59 10.96
C LEU A 256 -4.98 -8.74 11.43
N ASP A 257 -3.76 -8.43 11.88
CA ASP A 257 -2.83 -9.41 12.45
C ASP A 257 -3.44 -10.20 13.62
N LYS A 258 -4.18 -9.51 14.53
CA LYS A 258 -4.79 -10.12 15.72
C LYS A 258 -5.85 -11.18 15.38
N ILE A 259 -6.44 -11.10 14.20
CA ILE A 259 -7.48 -12.04 13.75
C ILE A 259 -6.98 -13.06 12.72
N GLY A 260 -5.67 -13.14 12.51
CA GLY A 260 -5.04 -14.14 11.63
C GLY A 260 -4.39 -13.58 10.37
N GLY A 261 -4.41 -12.27 10.16
CA GLY A 261 -3.61 -11.59 9.14
C GLY A 261 -4.07 -11.80 7.70
N ILE A 262 -3.14 -11.61 6.77
CA ILE A 262 -3.34 -11.84 5.33
C ILE A 262 -3.79 -13.27 5.00
N PRO A 263 -3.33 -14.34 5.68
CA PRO A 263 -3.80 -15.70 5.42
C PRO A 263 -5.32 -15.85 5.47
N VAL A 264 -6.02 -15.19 6.42
CA VAL A 264 -7.49 -15.27 6.50
C VAL A 264 -8.15 -14.67 5.27
N VAL A 265 -7.64 -13.53 4.80
CA VAL A 265 -8.12 -12.87 3.58
C VAL A 265 -7.88 -13.77 2.36
N MET A 266 -6.70 -14.36 2.25
CA MET A 266 -6.39 -15.29 1.16
C MET A 266 -7.26 -16.55 1.22
N LYS A 267 -7.52 -17.09 2.41
CA LYS A 267 -8.37 -18.27 2.60
C LYS A 267 -9.80 -18.01 2.16
N GLU A 268 -10.37 -16.86 2.53
CA GLU A 268 -11.70 -16.45 2.08
C GLU A 268 -11.76 -16.31 0.54
N LEU A 269 -10.76 -15.64 -0.06
CA LEU A 269 -10.68 -15.49 -1.51
C LEU A 269 -10.48 -16.83 -2.24
N LEU A 270 -9.77 -17.78 -1.63
CA LEU A 270 -9.56 -19.12 -2.18
C LEU A 270 -10.87 -19.90 -2.24
N GLU A 271 -11.64 -19.93 -1.15
CA GLU A 271 -12.96 -20.59 -1.13
C GLU A 271 -13.96 -19.89 -2.06
N GLY A 272 -13.83 -18.57 -2.23
CA GLY A 272 -14.59 -17.79 -3.21
C GLY A 272 -14.18 -18.01 -4.67
N GLY A 273 -13.10 -18.74 -4.94
CA GLY A 273 -12.59 -18.99 -6.30
C GLY A 273 -11.93 -17.77 -6.95
N TYR A 274 -11.48 -16.79 -6.15
CA TYR A 274 -10.87 -15.54 -6.62
C TYR A 274 -9.34 -15.61 -6.74
N ILE A 275 -8.70 -16.61 -6.13
CA ILE A 275 -7.25 -16.82 -6.20
C ILE A 275 -6.91 -18.26 -6.60
N HIS A 276 -5.74 -18.42 -7.22
CA HIS A 276 -5.17 -19.68 -7.66
C HIS A 276 -4.47 -20.39 -6.50
N GLY A 277 -5.09 -21.45 -5.99
CA GLY A 277 -4.57 -22.24 -4.88
C GLY A 277 -3.35 -23.10 -5.22
N ASP A 278 -3.11 -23.40 -6.50
CA ASP A 278 -2.00 -24.23 -6.98
C ASP A 278 -0.68 -23.47 -7.20
N ALA A 279 -0.69 -22.14 -7.00
CA ALA A 279 0.52 -21.33 -7.09
C ALA A 279 1.53 -21.74 -6.00
N LEU A 280 2.79 -21.96 -6.39
CA LEU A 280 3.90 -22.29 -5.49
C LEU A 280 4.28 -21.07 -4.63
N THR A 281 4.89 -21.30 -3.47
CA THR A 281 5.36 -20.25 -2.56
C THR A 281 6.76 -20.55 -2.02
N VAL A 282 7.37 -19.59 -1.33
CA VAL A 282 8.67 -19.72 -0.66
C VAL A 282 8.71 -20.78 0.45
N THR A 283 7.57 -21.33 0.86
CA THR A 283 7.52 -22.47 1.80
C THR A 283 7.81 -23.81 1.13
N GLY A 284 7.90 -23.84 -0.21
CA GLY A 284 7.95 -25.06 -1.00
C GLY A 284 6.57 -25.72 -1.21
N LYS A 285 5.51 -25.13 -0.64
CA LYS A 285 4.12 -25.59 -0.78
C LYS A 285 3.31 -24.64 -1.64
N THR A 286 2.17 -25.15 -2.10
CA THR A 286 1.16 -24.35 -2.79
C THR A 286 0.42 -23.41 -1.83
N VAL A 287 -0.20 -22.36 -2.37
CA VAL A 287 -1.06 -21.44 -1.61
C VAL A 287 -2.15 -22.20 -0.86
N ALA A 288 -2.83 -23.16 -1.49
CA ALA A 288 -3.89 -23.95 -0.85
C ALA A 288 -3.37 -24.78 0.33
N GLU A 289 -2.20 -25.40 0.22
CA GLU A 289 -1.59 -26.18 1.30
C GLU A 289 -1.19 -25.30 2.49
N ASN A 290 -0.65 -24.11 2.23
CA ASN A 290 -0.32 -23.15 3.29
C ASN A 290 -1.57 -22.68 4.04
N LEU A 291 -2.70 -22.53 3.34
CA LEU A 291 -3.96 -22.02 3.90
C LEU A 291 -4.89 -23.12 4.44
N ALA A 292 -4.49 -24.40 4.38
CA ALA A 292 -5.37 -25.53 4.71
C ALA A 292 -5.94 -25.47 6.14
N ASN A 293 -5.17 -24.95 7.09
CA ASN A 293 -5.55 -24.84 8.51
C ASN A 293 -5.91 -23.40 8.92
N THR A 294 -6.02 -22.48 7.96
CA THR A 294 -6.41 -21.10 8.23
C THR A 294 -7.93 -21.02 8.42
N PRO A 295 -8.43 -20.36 9.47
CA PRO A 295 -9.87 -20.17 9.66
C PRO A 295 -10.47 -19.28 8.57
N LEU A 296 -11.76 -19.48 8.28
CA LEU A 296 -12.54 -18.54 7.47
C LEU A 296 -13.00 -17.35 8.30
N ILE A 297 -13.46 -16.27 7.65
CA ILE A 297 -13.96 -15.09 8.34
C ILE A 297 -15.10 -15.44 9.31
N ASN A 298 -15.98 -16.36 8.91
CA ASN A 298 -17.12 -16.81 9.72
C ASN A 298 -16.72 -17.65 10.95
N ASP A 299 -15.50 -18.19 10.99
CA ASP A 299 -14.97 -18.94 12.13
C ASP A 299 -14.32 -18.01 13.17
N LEU A 300 -14.09 -16.73 12.81
CA LEU A 300 -13.55 -15.73 13.71
C LEU A 300 -14.60 -15.25 14.71
N SER A 301 -14.15 -14.45 15.69
CA SER A 301 -15.07 -13.80 16.64
C SER A 301 -16.17 -13.03 15.89
N PRO A 302 -17.46 -13.30 16.15
CA PRO A 302 -18.56 -12.60 15.46
C PRO A 302 -18.65 -11.10 15.80
N LYS A 303 -17.82 -10.62 16.73
CA LYS A 303 -17.71 -9.21 17.11
C LYS A 303 -16.64 -8.45 16.33
N GLN A 304 -15.81 -9.13 15.53
CA GLN A 304 -14.82 -8.46 14.71
C GLN A 304 -15.51 -7.74 13.54
N ASP A 305 -15.08 -6.52 13.23
CA ASP A 305 -15.57 -5.72 12.10
C ASP A 305 -14.41 -5.28 11.19
N ILE A 306 -13.31 -6.02 11.24
CA ILE A 306 -12.08 -5.77 10.48
C ILE A 306 -12.20 -6.39 9.08
N LEU A 307 -12.76 -7.59 8.99
CA LEU A 307 -13.02 -8.30 7.74
C LEU A 307 -14.51 -8.60 7.60
N ARG A 308 -15.03 -8.44 6.39
CA ARG A 308 -16.42 -8.76 6.04
C ARG A 308 -16.46 -9.97 5.11
N PRO A 309 -17.45 -10.87 5.25
CA PRO A 309 -17.55 -12.04 4.38
C PRO A 309 -17.87 -11.62 2.94
N LEU A 310 -17.54 -12.48 1.97
CA LEU A 310 -17.75 -12.19 0.53
C LEU A 310 -19.21 -11.93 0.15
N CYS A 311 -20.16 -12.47 0.92
CA CYS A 311 -21.59 -12.29 0.70
C CYS A 311 -22.15 -10.96 1.23
N ASP A 312 -21.42 -10.28 2.12
CA ASP A 312 -21.77 -8.98 2.69
C ASP A 312 -20.52 -8.10 2.80
N PRO A 313 -19.89 -7.74 1.66
CA PRO A 313 -18.63 -7.01 1.64
C PRO A 313 -18.84 -5.53 1.99
N ILE A 314 -17.76 -4.83 2.30
CA ILE A 314 -17.77 -3.37 2.53
C ILE A 314 -18.20 -2.64 1.26
N SER A 315 -17.73 -3.13 0.11
CA SER A 315 -18.20 -2.67 -1.18
C SER A 315 -18.19 -3.79 -2.21
N PHE A 316 -19.17 -3.74 -3.10
CA PHE A 316 -19.31 -4.70 -4.19
C PHE A 316 -18.17 -4.60 -5.20
N PRO A 317 -17.92 -5.64 -6.01
CA PRO A 317 -16.88 -5.61 -7.02
C PRO A 317 -16.93 -4.41 -7.97
N GLY A 318 -15.75 -3.98 -8.43
CA GLY A 318 -15.62 -2.88 -9.41
C GLY A 318 -15.71 -1.46 -8.86
N THR A 319 -15.82 -1.27 -7.54
CA THR A 319 -15.98 0.04 -6.90
C THR A 319 -14.72 0.53 -6.17
N HIS A 320 -13.59 -0.17 -6.29
CA HIS A 320 -12.38 0.16 -5.53
C HIS A 320 -11.34 0.94 -6.35
N ILE A 321 -10.68 0.28 -7.31
CA ILE A 321 -9.75 0.90 -8.26
C ILE A 321 -10.28 0.65 -9.66
N SER A 322 -10.27 1.68 -10.50
CA SER A 322 -10.75 1.61 -11.88
C SER A 322 -9.70 2.15 -12.84
N ILE A 323 -9.59 1.50 -14.00
CA ILE A 323 -8.74 1.93 -15.10
C ILE A 323 -9.59 2.75 -16.07
N LEU A 324 -9.25 4.03 -16.22
CA LEU A 324 -9.94 4.98 -17.07
C LEU A 324 -9.24 5.11 -18.42
N ARG A 325 -10.04 5.33 -19.47
CA ARG A 325 -9.58 5.61 -20.83
C ARG A 325 -10.44 6.72 -21.42
N GLY A 326 -9.85 7.54 -22.28
CA GLY A 326 -10.57 8.62 -22.94
C GLY A 326 -9.64 9.58 -23.67
N ASN A 327 -10.20 10.66 -24.20
CA ASN A 327 -9.41 11.67 -24.91
C ASN A 327 -8.34 12.36 -24.03
N LEU A 328 -8.56 12.47 -22.71
CA LEU A 328 -7.57 13.01 -21.77
C LEU A 328 -6.50 12.00 -21.35
N CYS A 329 -6.82 10.71 -21.38
CA CYS A 329 -5.92 9.61 -21.04
C CYS A 329 -6.00 8.54 -22.13
N PRO A 330 -5.41 8.80 -23.33
CA PRO A 330 -5.56 7.93 -24.49
C PRO A 330 -4.96 6.54 -24.24
N ASP A 331 -3.88 6.47 -23.46
CA ASP A 331 -3.40 5.23 -22.88
C ASP A 331 -4.31 4.87 -21.70
N THR A 332 -3.96 5.28 -20.48
CA THR A 332 -4.74 4.95 -19.27
C THR A 332 -4.59 5.99 -18.18
N ALA A 333 -5.58 6.07 -17.30
CA ALA A 333 -5.44 6.66 -15.97
C ALA A 333 -5.99 5.70 -14.91
N VAL A 334 -5.59 5.90 -13.65
CA VAL A 334 -6.03 5.09 -12.52
C VAL A 334 -6.76 5.99 -11.54
N ILE A 335 -7.94 5.56 -11.09
CA ILE A 335 -8.68 6.23 -10.02
C ILE A 335 -8.97 5.25 -8.89
N LYS A 336 -8.91 5.73 -7.65
CA LYS A 336 -9.36 5.00 -6.47
C LYS A 336 -10.70 5.59 -6.00
N LEU A 337 -11.75 4.79 -6.08
CA LEU A 337 -13.09 5.12 -5.62
C LEU A 337 -13.32 4.68 -4.16
N SER A 338 -12.56 3.71 -3.64
CA SER A 338 -12.65 3.21 -2.26
C SER A 338 -14.08 2.83 -1.84
N GLY A 339 -14.83 2.21 -2.74
CA GLY A 339 -16.21 1.79 -2.50
C GLY A 339 -17.28 2.87 -2.73
N LYS A 340 -16.89 4.08 -3.14
CA LYS A 340 -17.83 5.17 -3.45
C LYS A 340 -18.49 4.96 -4.81
N ASP A 341 -19.81 5.14 -4.87
CA ASP A 341 -20.59 5.06 -6.11
C ASP A 341 -20.56 6.41 -6.86
N ILE A 342 -19.38 6.80 -7.36
CA ILE A 342 -19.22 7.96 -8.25
C ILE A 342 -19.26 7.46 -9.69
N LYS A 343 -20.36 7.72 -10.39
CA LYS A 343 -20.55 7.29 -11.78
C LYS A 343 -20.08 8.32 -12.79
N GLU A 344 -20.40 9.59 -12.54
CA GLU A 344 -20.15 10.69 -13.47
C GLU A 344 -19.79 11.97 -12.70
N PHE A 345 -18.87 12.75 -13.25
CA PHE A 345 -18.54 14.09 -12.78
C PHE A 345 -18.18 14.96 -13.98
N GLU A 346 -18.83 16.12 -14.10
CA GLU A 346 -18.55 17.12 -15.12
C GLU A 346 -18.34 18.48 -14.44
N GLY A 347 -17.32 19.21 -14.89
CA GLY A 347 -16.97 20.47 -14.29
C GLY A 347 -16.01 21.30 -15.13
N ARG A 348 -15.87 22.56 -14.77
CA ARG A 348 -14.95 23.49 -15.43
C ARG A 348 -13.51 23.13 -15.08
N ALA A 349 -12.66 22.91 -16.09
CA ALA A 349 -11.25 22.64 -15.86
C ALA A 349 -10.51 23.89 -15.32
N VAL A 350 -9.82 23.74 -14.20
CA VAL A 350 -8.89 24.73 -13.64
C VAL A 350 -7.50 24.11 -13.65
N VAL A 351 -6.62 24.64 -14.50
CA VAL A 351 -5.36 23.98 -14.89
C VAL A 351 -4.17 24.64 -14.22
N PHE A 352 -3.28 23.82 -13.65
CA PHE A 352 -2.04 24.21 -13.00
C PHE A 352 -0.85 23.47 -13.59
N GLU A 353 0.28 24.16 -13.72
CA GLU A 353 1.52 23.60 -14.28
C GLU A 353 2.36 22.80 -13.28
N ASN A 354 2.04 22.87 -11.99
CA ASN A 354 2.72 22.16 -10.91
C ASN A 354 1.86 22.14 -9.64
N GLU A 355 2.24 21.26 -8.70
CA GLU A 355 1.59 21.07 -7.40
C GLU A 355 1.51 22.36 -6.58
N PHE A 356 2.58 23.15 -6.56
CA PHE A 356 2.67 24.35 -5.72
C PHE A 356 1.63 25.41 -6.12
N ALA A 357 1.50 25.67 -7.43
CA ALA A 357 0.52 26.61 -7.96
C ALA A 357 -0.92 26.16 -7.66
N ALA A 358 -1.19 24.85 -7.76
CA ALA A 358 -2.50 24.29 -7.41
C ALA A 358 -2.79 24.45 -5.92
N TYR A 359 -1.84 24.11 -5.06
CA TYR A 359 -1.97 24.24 -3.61
C TYR A 359 -2.20 25.70 -3.19
N GLU A 360 -1.43 26.67 -3.72
CA GLU A 360 -1.66 28.10 -3.42
C GLU A 360 -3.07 28.55 -3.80
N ALA A 361 -3.56 28.16 -4.97
CA ALA A 361 -4.90 28.53 -5.43
C ALA A 361 -6.00 27.90 -4.55
N ILE A 362 -5.81 26.65 -4.09
CA ILE A 362 -6.73 25.98 -3.16
C ILE A 362 -6.79 26.73 -1.82
N VAL A 363 -5.63 27.04 -1.23
CA VAL A 363 -5.56 27.72 0.08
C VAL A 363 -6.10 29.15 0.01
N ARG A 364 -5.93 29.84 -1.12
CA ARG A 364 -6.51 31.18 -1.36
C ARG A 364 -8.01 31.17 -1.66
N GLY A 365 -8.64 30.00 -1.75
CA GLY A 365 -10.07 29.87 -2.05
C GLY A 365 -10.43 30.23 -3.50
N GLU A 366 -9.50 30.06 -4.43
CA GLU A 366 -9.71 30.38 -5.85
C GLU A 366 -10.46 29.25 -6.60
N ILE A 367 -10.53 28.05 -6.00
CA ILE A 367 -11.24 26.88 -6.52
C ILE A 367 -12.69 26.86 -6.02
N ARG A 368 -13.64 26.61 -6.92
CA ARG A 368 -15.07 26.57 -6.60
C ARG A 368 -15.62 25.14 -6.59
N PRO A 369 -16.68 24.84 -5.81
CA PRO A 369 -17.40 23.58 -5.94
C PRO A 369 -17.83 23.34 -7.39
N GLY A 370 -17.55 22.15 -7.92
CA GLY A 370 -17.81 21.77 -9.31
C GLY A 370 -16.67 22.08 -10.29
N ASP A 371 -15.56 22.69 -9.85
CA ASP A 371 -14.35 22.78 -10.68
C ASP A 371 -13.63 21.42 -10.75
N VAL A 372 -13.06 21.10 -11.92
CA VAL A 372 -12.12 19.98 -12.12
C VAL A 372 -10.70 20.54 -12.05
N VAL A 373 -10.01 20.29 -10.94
CA VAL A 373 -8.61 20.71 -10.78
C VAL A 373 -7.69 19.78 -11.57
N VAL A 374 -6.93 20.33 -12.51
CA VAL A 374 -5.98 19.59 -13.36
C VAL A 374 -4.56 20.06 -13.04
N ILE A 375 -3.74 19.18 -12.47
CA ILE A 375 -2.32 19.44 -12.22
C ILE A 375 -1.52 18.63 -13.24
N ARG A 376 -0.72 19.30 -14.08
CA ARG A 376 0.07 18.65 -15.13
C ARG A 376 1.57 18.82 -14.90
N ASN A 377 2.36 18.15 -15.74
CA ASN A 377 3.83 18.06 -15.62
C ASN A 377 4.34 17.32 -14.38
N GLU A 378 3.49 16.56 -13.67
CA GLU A 378 3.87 15.81 -12.46
C GLU A 378 4.15 14.32 -12.74
N GLY A 379 4.37 13.96 -14.00
CA GLY A 379 4.70 12.58 -14.40
C GLY A 379 6.19 12.24 -14.22
N PRO A 380 6.62 11.01 -14.59
CA PRO A 380 8.00 10.53 -14.39
C PRO A 380 9.10 11.42 -14.96
N ARG A 381 8.82 12.13 -16.06
CA ARG A 381 9.76 13.05 -16.72
C ARG A 381 9.49 14.53 -16.45
N GLY A 382 8.26 14.89 -16.11
CA GLY A 382 7.85 16.30 -15.99
C GLY A 382 8.44 16.94 -14.73
N SER A 383 8.09 16.38 -13.57
CA SER A 383 8.54 16.83 -12.24
C SER A 383 9.83 16.15 -11.77
N PRO A 384 10.43 15.36 -12.67
CA PRO A 384 10.99 14.02 -12.41
C PRO A 384 10.33 13.15 -11.32
N GLY A 385 10.44 11.84 -11.51
CA GLY A 385 10.21 10.88 -10.43
C GLY A 385 8.76 10.69 -9.99
N MET A 386 7.79 11.33 -10.67
CA MET A 386 6.35 11.13 -10.44
C MET A 386 5.97 11.27 -8.95
N PRO A 387 6.11 12.47 -8.37
CA PRO A 387 5.91 12.67 -6.94
C PRO A 387 4.46 12.36 -6.52
N GLU A 388 4.31 11.79 -5.32
CA GLU A 388 2.99 11.56 -4.72
C GLU A 388 2.48 12.87 -4.09
N MET A 389 1.61 13.57 -4.81
CA MET A 389 1.07 14.87 -4.41
C MET A 389 -0.01 14.73 -3.33
N LEU A 390 0.36 14.93 -2.07
CA LEU A 390 -0.58 14.85 -0.94
C LEU A 390 -1.12 16.21 -0.52
N SER A 391 -0.36 17.29 -0.73
CA SER A 391 -0.69 18.64 -0.25
C SER A 391 -1.97 19.21 -0.89
N PRO A 392 -2.19 19.13 -2.22
CA PRO A 392 -3.44 19.64 -2.83
C PRO A 392 -4.68 18.89 -2.33
N SER A 393 -4.62 17.56 -2.22
CA SER A 393 -5.74 16.76 -1.70
C SER A 393 -6.02 17.06 -0.23
N ALA A 394 -4.98 17.20 0.60
CA ALA A 394 -5.14 17.54 2.01
C ALA A 394 -5.72 18.95 2.19
N ALA A 395 -5.36 19.91 1.35
CA ALA A 395 -5.94 21.25 1.38
C ALA A 395 -7.42 21.24 0.96
N LEU A 396 -7.80 20.47 -0.07
CA LEU A 396 -9.19 20.30 -0.50
C LEU A 396 -10.05 19.60 0.57
N ILE A 397 -9.53 18.54 1.21
CA ILE A 397 -10.21 17.80 2.28
C ILE A 397 -10.22 18.60 3.59
N GLY A 398 -9.13 19.28 3.93
CA GLY A 398 -9.03 20.14 5.13
C GLY A 398 -10.06 21.27 5.10
N GLY A 399 -10.36 21.81 3.91
CA GLY A 399 -11.49 22.70 3.67
C GLY A 399 -12.86 22.09 3.97
N TRP A 400 -12.93 20.78 4.17
CA TRP A 400 -14.11 19.96 4.41
C TRP A 400 -13.84 18.84 5.46
N LEU A 401 -13.29 19.14 6.64
CA LEU A 401 -13.48 18.24 7.81
C LEU A 401 -14.98 18.16 8.11
N PRO A 402 -15.70 17.05 7.86
CA PRO A 402 -17.14 17.03 8.09
C PRO A 402 -17.51 16.79 9.56
N HIS A 403 -16.54 16.55 10.48
CA HIS A 403 -16.84 15.99 11.80
C HIS A 403 -16.07 16.55 13.01
N LEU A 404 -15.54 17.79 12.95
CA LEU A 404 -15.07 18.50 14.17
C LEU A 404 -16.04 19.63 14.61
N ILE A 405 -17.33 19.45 14.33
CA ILE A 405 -18.42 20.20 14.96
C ILE A 405 -19.49 19.19 15.41
N TYR A 406 -19.24 18.54 16.55
CA TYR A 406 -20.32 18.23 17.47
C TYR A 406 -19.89 18.76 18.84
N ASN A 407 -20.80 19.53 19.43
CA ASN A 407 -20.69 20.26 20.70
C ASN A 407 -20.05 19.46 21.83
#